data_AF-A0A4D4M1E2-F1
#
_entry.id   AF-A0A4D4M1E2-F1
#
_cell.length_a   1.000
_cell.length_b   1.000
_cell.length_c   1.000
_cell.angle_alpha   90.00
_cell.angle_beta   90.00
_cell.angle_gamma   90.00
#
_symmetry.space_group_name_H-M   'P 1'
#
loop_
_entity.id
_entity.type
_entity.pdbx_description
1 polymer ?
#
loop_
_entity_poly.entity_id
_entity_poly.type
_entity_poly.pdbx_seq_one_letter_code
_entity_poly.pdbx_strand_id
1 'polypeptide(L)'
;MRRTVAELVRERWGDHRPGLWFEGRVLSHHQMAAGAAARAELLAGLLASGAEPHVGVLLDNTPEYPLWLSAAAVAGAAVAGLNPTRRGPELARDIRHTECRVVVTERAHLPLLDGLELPGVRLLVTDTDAYEELLAPYADAEPDASRATPDDRLLLYFTSGSTGAPRPRSAPRAGWPPPGTHSSVTSGCARTTCTTSVCRCSTATR
;
A
#
# COMPACT_ATOMS: atom_id res chain seq x y z
N MET A 1 -4.10 -24.87 -2.47
CA MET A 1 -3.55 -23.97 -1.42
C MET A 1 -3.71 -22.54 -1.88
N ARG A 2 -4.10 -21.62 -0.99
CA ARG A 2 -4.15 -20.17 -1.30
C ARG A 2 -2.72 -19.64 -1.21
N ARG A 3 -2.24 -18.98 -2.27
CA ARG A 3 -0.91 -18.34 -2.27
C ARG A 3 -0.97 -16.96 -1.62
N THR A 4 0.11 -16.54 -0.98
CA THR A 4 0.29 -15.19 -0.44
C THR A 4 0.95 -14.28 -1.49
N VAL A 5 0.80 -12.96 -1.35
CA VAL A 5 1.55 -12.04 -2.22
C VAL A 5 3.05 -12.06 -1.89
N ALA A 6 3.44 -12.44 -0.66
CA ALA A 6 4.84 -12.63 -0.32
C ALA A 6 5.48 -13.76 -1.16
N GLU A 7 4.76 -14.86 -1.37
CA GLU A 7 5.20 -15.94 -2.27
C GLU A 7 5.34 -15.43 -3.71
N LEU A 8 4.41 -14.59 -4.19
CA LEU A 8 4.52 -13.97 -5.52
C LEU A 8 5.73 -13.05 -5.64
N VAL A 9 6.11 -12.33 -4.57
CA VAL A 9 7.33 -11.51 -4.54
C VAL A 9 8.57 -12.41 -4.54
N ARG A 10 8.58 -13.50 -3.75
CA ARG A 10 9.69 -14.46 -3.72
C ARG A 10 9.90 -15.13 -5.08
N GLU A 11 8.85 -15.46 -5.80
CA GLU A 11 8.92 -16.02 -7.16
C GLU A 11 9.61 -15.10 -8.17
N ARG A 12 9.71 -13.78 -7.88
CA ARG A 12 10.42 -12.80 -8.71
C ARG A 12 11.90 -12.68 -8.41
N TRP A 13 12.38 -13.33 -7.36
CA TRP A 13 13.80 -13.39 -7.06
C TRP A 13 14.56 -14.10 -8.21
N GLY A 14 15.59 -13.45 -8.76
CA GLY A 14 16.34 -13.94 -9.92
C GLY A 14 15.70 -13.69 -11.29
N ASP A 15 14.49 -13.11 -11.35
CA ASP A 15 13.85 -12.75 -12.63
C ASP A 15 14.35 -11.37 -13.11
N HIS A 16 15.27 -11.35 -14.06
CA HIS A 16 15.87 -10.12 -14.58
C HIS A 16 15.06 -9.44 -15.70
N ARG A 17 13.84 -9.91 -16.00
CA ARG A 17 12.96 -9.23 -16.97
C ARG A 17 12.40 -7.93 -16.39
N PRO A 18 12.03 -6.95 -17.24
CA PRO A 18 11.38 -5.72 -16.81
C PRO A 18 10.13 -5.95 -15.95
N GLY A 19 10.03 -5.26 -14.81
CA GLY A 19 8.92 -5.37 -13.86
C GLY A 19 8.22 -4.05 -13.54
N LEU A 20 8.94 -2.93 -13.54
CA LEU A 20 8.38 -1.59 -13.29
C LEU A 20 9.04 -0.55 -14.19
N TRP A 21 8.24 0.36 -14.75
CA TRP A 21 8.69 1.51 -15.54
C TRP A 21 8.33 2.80 -14.82
N PHE A 22 9.29 3.71 -14.72
CA PHE A 22 9.08 5.02 -14.11
C PHE A 22 10.08 6.03 -14.66
N GLU A 23 9.59 7.14 -15.23
CA GLU A 23 10.43 8.26 -15.71
C GLU A 23 11.66 7.84 -16.55
N GLY A 24 11.45 6.95 -17.52
CA GLY A 24 12.52 6.46 -18.40
C GLY A 24 13.45 5.41 -17.76
N ARG A 25 13.26 5.08 -16.48
CA ARG A 25 13.95 4.00 -15.78
C ARG A 25 13.11 2.73 -15.80
N VAL A 26 13.80 1.60 -15.77
CA VAL A 26 13.19 0.27 -15.68
C VAL A 26 13.82 -0.49 -14.53
N LEU A 27 12.99 -0.98 -13.61
CA LEU A 27 13.39 -1.96 -12.61
C LEU A 27 13.01 -3.35 -13.10
N SER A 28 13.92 -4.30 -12.97
CA SER A 28 13.62 -5.72 -13.18
C SER A 28 12.75 -6.27 -12.05
N HIS A 29 12.11 -7.41 -12.30
CA HIS A 29 11.38 -8.15 -11.27
C HIS A 29 12.27 -8.50 -10.05
N HIS A 30 13.53 -8.88 -10.28
CA HIS A 30 14.51 -9.11 -9.22
C HIS A 30 14.80 -7.85 -8.41
N GLN A 31 15.00 -6.69 -9.06
CA GLN A 31 15.22 -5.43 -8.35
C GLN A 31 14.00 -4.99 -7.53
N MET A 32 12.79 -5.23 -8.04
CA MET A 32 11.56 -5.02 -7.28
C MET A 32 11.48 -5.93 -6.05
N ALA A 33 11.83 -7.21 -6.19
CA ALA A 33 11.84 -8.17 -5.09
C ALA A 33 12.91 -7.85 -4.04
N ALA A 34 14.12 -7.44 -4.45
CA ALA A 34 15.19 -6.99 -3.56
C ALA A 34 14.82 -5.69 -2.83
N GLY A 35 14.27 -4.71 -3.54
CA GLY A 35 13.78 -3.48 -2.93
C GLY A 35 12.65 -3.73 -1.92
N ALA A 36 11.77 -4.69 -2.19
CA ALA A 36 10.73 -5.12 -1.25
C ALA A 36 11.32 -5.80 -0.02
N ALA A 37 12.31 -6.69 -0.19
CA ALA A 37 12.98 -7.39 0.90
C ALA A 37 13.70 -6.42 1.86
N ALA A 38 14.49 -5.49 1.33
CA ALA A 38 15.19 -4.49 2.14
C ALA A 38 14.22 -3.66 3.01
N ARG A 39 13.10 -3.22 2.42
CA ARG A 39 12.04 -2.48 3.14
C ARG A 39 11.30 -3.35 4.14
N ALA A 40 11.13 -4.65 3.86
CA ALA A 40 10.50 -5.59 4.79
C ALA A 40 11.36 -5.83 6.03
N GLU A 41 12.68 -5.97 5.88
CA GLU A 41 13.61 -6.06 7.01
C GLU A 41 13.65 -4.76 7.83
N LEU A 42 13.69 -3.61 7.14
CA LEU A 42 13.59 -2.32 7.81
C LEU A 42 12.29 -2.25 8.62
N LEU A 43 11.14 -2.55 8.02
CA LEU A 43 9.84 -2.51 8.70
C LEU A 43 9.79 -3.45 9.90
N ALA A 44 10.32 -4.67 9.77
CA ALA A 44 10.39 -5.64 10.86
C ALA A 44 11.21 -5.10 12.05
N GLY A 45 12.30 -4.38 11.78
CA GLY A 45 13.10 -3.73 12.83
C GLY A 45 12.44 -2.50 13.47
N LEU A 46 11.46 -1.88 12.79
CA LEU A 46 10.74 -0.70 13.28
C LEU A 46 9.47 -1.02 14.05
N LEU A 47 8.83 -2.16 13.78
CA LEU A 47 7.62 -2.58 14.45
C LEU A 47 7.96 -3.21 15.81
N ALA A 48 7.37 -2.66 16.87
CA ALA A 48 7.48 -3.26 18.20
C ALA A 48 6.72 -4.58 18.28
N SER A 49 7.20 -5.52 19.11
CA SER A 49 6.49 -6.78 19.36
C SER A 49 5.07 -6.52 19.87
N GLY A 50 4.07 -7.07 19.18
CA GLY A 50 2.66 -6.94 19.56
C GLY A 50 1.95 -5.67 19.07
N ALA A 51 2.62 -4.81 18.30
CA ALA A 51 1.92 -3.76 17.56
C ALA A 51 1.17 -4.35 16.35
N GLU A 52 0.05 -3.73 15.97
CA GLU A 52 -0.59 -4.03 14.69
C GLU A 52 0.42 -3.75 13.56
N PRO A 53 0.62 -4.69 12.61
CA PRO A 53 1.65 -4.58 11.59
C PRO A 53 1.13 -3.68 10.45
N HIS A 54 0.91 -2.40 10.74
CA HIS A 54 0.39 -1.42 9.78
C HIS A 54 1.44 -0.35 9.46
N VAL A 55 1.58 -0.06 8.17
CA VAL A 55 2.40 1.03 7.64
C VAL A 55 1.53 1.98 6.83
N GLY A 56 1.54 3.26 7.20
CA GLY A 56 0.87 4.30 6.44
C GLY A 56 1.72 4.66 5.23
N VAL A 57 1.11 4.77 4.06
CA VAL A 57 1.81 5.19 2.84
C VAL A 57 1.12 6.43 2.29
N LEU A 58 1.85 7.56 2.32
CA LEU A 58 1.46 8.88 1.80
C LEU A 58 2.49 9.29 0.74
N LEU A 59 2.40 8.65 -0.42
CA LEU A 59 3.30 8.82 -1.57
C LEU A 59 2.50 9.07 -2.84
N ASP A 60 3.09 9.80 -3.77
CA ASP A 60 2.68 9.84 -5.17
C ASP A 60 2.97 8.48 -5.86
N ASN A 61 2.68 8.40 -7.17
CA ASN A 61 2.91 7.20 -7.96
C ASN A 61 4.41 7.05 -8.34
N THR A 62 5.26 6.94 -7.34
CA THR A 62 6.70 6.67 -7.47
C THR A 62 6.99 5.17 -7.31
N PRO A 63 8.18 4.68 -7.68
CA PRO A 63 8.54 3.27 -7.48
C PRO A 63 8.46 2.82 -6.01
N GLU A 64 8.58 3.74 -5.06
CA GLU A 64 8.47 3.46 -3.63
C GLU A 64 7.10 2.90 -3.25
N TYR A 65 6.02 3.35 -3.89
CA TYR A 65 4.67 2.87 -3.57
C TYR A 65 4.53 1.34 -3.77
N PRO A 66 4.77 0.77 -4.97
CA PRO A 66 4.71 -0.68 -5.16
C PRO A 66 5.80 -1.44 -4.40
N LEU A 67 6.96 -0.83 -4.13
CA LEU A 67 7.99 -1.43 -3.28
C LEU A 67 7.52 -1.59 -1.83
N TRP A 68 6.89 -0.56 -1.24
CA TRP A 68 6.32 -0.63 0.11
C TRP A 68 5.09 -1.53 0.19
N LEU A 69 4.27 -1.59 -0.85
CA LEU A 69 3.17 -2.56 -0.93
C LEU A 69 3.70 -4.00 -0.92
N SER A 70 4.78 -4.26 -1.66
CA SER A 70 5.45 -5.56 -1.70
C SER A 70 6.20 -5.86 -0.41
N ALA A 71 6.82 -4.86 0.22
CA ALA A 71 7.53 -4.99 1.47
C ALA A 71 6.58 -5.34 2.62
N ALA A 72 5.45 -4.63 2.73
CA ALA A 72 4.41 -4.96 3.69
C ALA A 72 3.89 -6.38 3.48
N ALA A 73 3.70 -6.78 2.21
CA ALA A 73 3.32 -8.14 1.88
C ALA A 73 4.31 -9.19 2.40
N VAL A 74 5.62 -8.96 2.25
CA VAL A 74 6.70 -9.84 2.73
C VAL A 74 6.81 -9.82 4.25
N ALA A 75 6.61 -8.66 4.89
CA ALA A 75 6.69 -8.50 6.33
C ALA A 75 5.47 -9.02 7.12
N GLY A 76 4.42 -9.53 6.43
CA GLY A 76 3.14 -9.88 7.09
C GLY A 76 2.36 -8.65 7.57
N ALA A 77 2.61 -7.49 6.95
CA ALA A 77 2.03 -6.20 7.31
C ALA A 77 0.99 -5.72 6.28
N ALA A 78 0.11 -4.81 6.73
CA ALA A 78 -0.85 -4.13 5.88
C ALA A 78 -0.40 -2.69 5.59
N VAL A 79 -0.57 -2.27 4.34
CA VAL A 79 -0.48 -0.85 3.95
C VAL A 79 -1.80 -0.16 4.27
N ALA A 80 -1.74 0.94 5.01
CA ALA A 80 -2.81 1.93 5.05
C ALA A 80 -2.53 2.99 3.99
N GLY A 81 -3.32 2.99 2.91
CA GLY A 81 -3.23 4.00 1.86
C GLY A 81 -3.76 5.34 2.38
N LEU A 82 -2.86 6.28 2.69
CA LEU A 82 -3.23 7.59 3.21
C LEU A 82 -3.62 8.51 2.05
N ASN A 83 -4.69 9.27 2.22
CA ASN A 83 -5.22 10.11 1.15
C ASN A 83 -4.55 11.50 1.18
N PRO A 84 -3.74 11.87 0.17
CA PRO A 84 -3.08 13.17 0.10
C PRO A 84 -4.04 14.32 -0.22
N THR A 85 -5.37 14.12 -0.25
CA THR A 85 -6.36 15.22 -0.27
C THR A 85 -6.92 15.55 1.11
N ARG A 86 -6.74 14.69 2.12
CA ARG A 86 -7.13 14.97 3.50
C ARG A 86 -6.09 15.84 4.19
N ARG A 87 -6.53 16.70 5.10
CA ARG A 87 -5.68 17.70 5.78
C ARG A 87 -5.90 17.68 7.28
N GLY A 88 -4.88 18.09 8.02
CA GLY A 88 -5.02 18.43 9.43
C GLY A 88 -5.59 17.26 10.26
N PRO A 89 -6.62 17.52 11.10
CA PRO A 89 -7.19 16.51 11.99
C PRO A 89 -7.73 15.25 11.28
N GLU A 90 -8.16 15.35 10.03
CA GLU A 90 -8.67 14.18 9.29
C GLU A 90 -7.54 13.22 8.92
N LEU A 91 -6.42 13.73 8.42
CA LEU A 91 -5.26 12.91 8.09
C LEU A 91 -4.67 12.28 9.37
N ALA A 92 -4.56 13.06 10.45
CA ALA A 92 -4.13 12.53 11.75
C ALA A 92 -5.08 11.45 12.28
N ARG A 93 -6.40 11.62 12.08
CA ARG A 93 -7.39 10.60 12.43
C ARG A 93 -7.19 9.32 11.62
N ASP A 94 -6.99 9.42 10.32
CA ASP A 94 -6.77 8.25 9.46
C ASP A 94 -5.52 7.47 9.88
N ILE A 95 -4.41 8.16 10.15
CA ILE A 95 -3.15 7.55 10.63
C ILE A 95 -3.36 6.85 11.98
N ARG A 96 -4.00 7.53 12.95
CA ARG A 96 -4.27 6.93 14.27
C ARG A 96 -5.26 5.79 14.22
N HIS A 97 -6.30 5.91 13.40
CA HIS A 97 -7.35 4.90 13.30
C HIS A 97 -6.88 3.62 12.62
N THR A 98 -5.87 3.73 11.77
CA THR A 98 -5.17 2.57 11.19
C THR A 98 -4.02 2.07 12.05
N GLU A 99 -3.80 2.67 13.23
CA GLU A 99 -2.78 2.23 14.19
C GLU A 99 -1.36 2.17 13.59
N CYS A 100 -1.10 2.99 12.57
CA CYS A 100 0.19 3.02 11.89
C CYS A 100 1.29 3.47 12.85
N ARG A 101 2.33 2.65 13.00
CA ARG A 101 3.55 3.01 13.76
C ARG A 101 4.63 3.61 12.88
N VAL A 102 4.55 3.35 11.59
CA VAL A 102 5.43 3.90 10.57
C VAL A 102 4.56 4.57 9.51
N VAL A 103 4.94 5.76 9.08
CA VAL A 103 4.37 6.42 7.91
C VAL A 103 5.50 6.70 6.93
N VAL A 104 5.35 6.16 5.72
CA VAL A 104 6.22 6.38 4.57
C VAL A 104 5.65 7.53 3.76
N THR A 105 6.48 8.51 3.47
CA THR A 105 6.11 9.69 2.71
C THR A 105 7.30 10.24 1.91
N GLU A 106 7.10 11.37 1.25
CA GLU A 106 8.13 12.07 0.48
C GLU A 106 8.08 13.57 0.79
N ARG A 107 9.13 14.32 0.45
CA ARG A 107 9.23 15.76 0.77
C ARG A 107 8.01 16.56 0.31
N ALA A 108 7.43 16.21 -0.83
CA ALA A 108 6.24 16.89 -1.36
C ALA A 108 5.02 16.84 -0.42
N HIS A 109 4.91 15.79 0.40
CA HIS A 109 3.78 15.58 1.33
C HIS A 109 4.11 15.94 2.78
N LEU A 110 5.38 16.28 3.12
CA LEU A 110 5.75 16.73 4.46
C LEU A 110 4.91 17.91 4.99
N PRO A 111 4.56 18.93 4.18
CA PRO A 111 3.68 20.01 4.64
C PRO A 111 2.30 19.53 5.10
N LEU A 112 1.85 18.34 4.70
CA LEU A 112 0.58 17.76 5.14
C LEU A 112 0.65 17.16 6.54
N LEU A 113 1.86 16.78 6.96
CA LEU A 113 2.15 16.15 8.25
C LEU A 113 2.64 17.16 9.30
N ASP A 114 3.01 18.37 8.86
CA ASP A 114 3.47 19.43 9.74
C ASP A 114 2.38 19.84 10.76
N GLY A 115 2.78 20.01 12.02
CA GLY A 115 1.89 20.32 13.14
C GLY A 115 0.88 19.23 13.52
N LEU A 116 0.97 18.01 12.97
CA LEU A 116 0.10 16.90 13.39
C LEU A 116 0.63 16.19 14.64
N GLU A 117 -0.23 16.03 15.64
CA GLU A 117 0.07 15.21 16.83
C GLU A 117 -0.02 13.71 16.52
N LEU A 118 1.13 13.12 16.19
CA LEU A 118 1.32 11.71 15.82
C LEU A 118 2.29 10.99 16.78
N PRO A 119 1.96 10.87 18.08
CA PRO A 119 2.87 10.31 19.08
C PRO A 119 3.21 8.86 18.78
N GLY A 120 4.52 8.55 18.77
CA GLY A 120 5.02 7.19 18.53
C GLY A 120 4.87 6.71 17.08
N VAL A 121 4.62 7.62 16.13
CA VAL A 121 4.69 7.34 14.69
C VAL A 121 6.04 7.78 14.16
N ARG A 122 6.77 6.87 13.51
CA ARG A 122 8.02 7.17 12.83
C ARG A 122 7.76 7.54 11.37
N LEU A 123 8.30 8.67 10.93
CA LEU A 123 8.26 9.06 9.51
C LEU A 123 9.47 8.53 8.76
N LEU A 124 9.24 7.97 7.57
CA LEU A 124 10.27 7.62 6.59
C LEU A 124 10.06 8.49 5.34
N VAL A 125 11.05 9.29 4.96
CA VAL A 125 10.95 10.24 3.84
C VAL A 125 11.78 9.72 2.67
N THR A 126 11.14 9.14 1.67
CA THR A 126 11.78 8.24 0.71
C THR A 126 12.75 8.93 -0.26
N ASP A 127 12.60 10.22 -0.49
CA ASP A 127 13.39 11.01 -1.44
C ASP A 127 14.51 11.81 -0.72
N THR A 128 15.16 11.18 0.26
CA THR A 128 16.27 11.75 1.05
C THR A 128 17.42 10.77 1.21
N ASP A 129 18.65 11.28 1.28
CA ASP A 129 19.85 10.45 1.50
C ASP A 129 19.77 9.65 2.81
N ALA A 130 19.19 10.25 3.85
CA ALA A 130 18.96 9.58 5.14
C ALA A 130 18.08 8.32 5.03
N TYR A 131 17.17 8.28 4.05
CA TYR A 131 16.37 7.09 3.78
C TYR A 131 17.19 6.00 3.09
N GLU A 132 18.07 6.37 2.15
CA GLU A 132 18.98 5.43 1.51
C GLU A 132 19.97 4.83 2.53
N GLU A 133 20.53 5.66 3.41
CA GLU A 133 21.40 5.22 4.52
C GLU A 133 20.68 4.26 5.46
N LEU A 134 19.39 4.50 5.74
CA LEU A 134 18.57 3.64 6.58
C LEU A 134 18.32 2.26 5.95
N LEU A 135 18.23 2.19 4.61
CA LEU A 135 18.04 0.94 3.87
C LEU A 135 19.34 0.18 3.59
N ALA A 136 20.49 0.87 3.54
CA ALA A 136 21.77 0.29 3.18
C ALA A 136 22.15 -1.00 3.94
N PRO A 137 21.88 -1.14 5.26
CA PRO A 137 22.16 -2.39 5.99
C PRO A 137 21.38 -3.61 5.47
N TYR A 138 20.31 -3.40 4.72
CA TYR A 138 19.40 -4.44 4.22
C TYR A 138 19.50 -4.65 2.71
N ALA A 139 20.52 -4.07 2.05
CA ALA A 139 20.67 -4.12 0.59
C ALA A 139 20.72 -5.55 0.02
N ASP A 140 21.30 -6.48 0.78
CA ASP A 140 21.44 -7.90 0.41
C ASP A 140 20.31 -8.79 0.95
N ALA A 141 19.24 -8.20 1.49
CA ALA A 141 18.11 -8.96 2.01
C ALA A 141 17.39 -9.72 0.89
N GLU A 142 17.03 -10.97 1.17
CA GLU A 142 16.16 -11.76 0.30
C GLU A 142 14.72 -11.74 0.80
N PRO A 143 13.70 -11.80 -0.08
CA PRO A 143 12.32 -11.83 0.36
C PRO A 143 12.02 -13.12 1.12
N ASP A 144 11.65 -13.02 2.39
CA ASP A 144 11.23 -14.15 3.23
C ASP A 144 9.70 -14.28 3.22
N ALA A 145 9.19 -15.19 2.38
CA ALA A 145 7.74 -15.40 2.28
C ALA A 145 7.13 -16.12 3.49
N SER A 146 7.95 -16.71 4.38
CA SER A 146 7.46 -17.49 5.52
C SER A 146 6.84 -16.63 6.64
N ARG A 147 7.12 -15.33 6.64
CA ARG A 147 6.58 -14.36 7.60
C ARG A 147 5.11 -14.03 7.37
N ALA A 148 4.58 -14.32 6.19
CA ALA A 148 3.22 -13.96 5.80
C ALA A 148 2.31 -15.20 5.71
N THR A 149 1.09 -15.07 6.24
CA THR A 149 0.03 -16.06 6.13
C THR A 149 -1.06 -15.62 5.13
N PRO A 150 -1.88 -16.54 4.61
CA PRO A 150 -3.03 -16.17 3.77
C PRO A 150 -4.10 -15.33 4.48
N ASP A 151 -4.10 -15.29 5.82
CA ASP A 151 -5.08 -14.56 6.63
C ASP A 151 -4.64 -13.12 6.95
N ASP A 152 -3.38 -12.79 6.68
CA ASP A 152 -2.84 -11.46 6.92
C ASP A 152 -3.48 -10.42 5.98
N ARG A 153 -3.71 -9.23 6.53
CA ARG A 153 -4.21 -8.08 5.77
C ARG A 153 -3.09 -7.47 4.96
N LEU A 154 -3.38 -7.09 3.72
CA LEU A 154 -2.41 -6.39 2.85
C LEU A 154 -2.73 -4.90 2.69
N LEU A 155 -4.02 -4.54 2.62
CA LEU A 155 -4.43 -3.18 2.30
C LEU A 155 -5.61 -2.75 3.16
N LEU A 156 -5.43 -1.61 3.82
CA LEU A 156 -6.48 -0.84 4.49
C LEU A 156 -6.77 0.37 3.61
N TYR A 157 -8.01 0.52 3.18
CA TYR A 157 -8.45 1.64 2.36
C TYR A 157 -9.68 2.31 2.97
N PHE A 158 -9.73 3.62 2.84
CA PHE A 158 -10.80 4.45 3.37
C PHE A 158 -11.90 4.58 2.32
N THR A 159 -13.11 4.13 2.65
CA THR A 159 -14.30 4.46 1.86
C THR A 159 -14.91 5.75 2.38
N SER A 160 -15.48 6.58 1.50
CA SER A 160 -16.25 7.76 1.87
C SER A 160 -17.50 7.33 2.65
N GLY A 161 -17.39 7.17 3.97
CA GLY A 161 -18.51 6.83 4.82
C GLY A 161 -19.52 7.98 4.81
N SER A 162 -20.79 7.68 4.51
CA SER A 162 -21.90 8.65 4.46
C SER A 162 -22.38 9.15 5.84
N THR A 163 -21.65 8.86 6.92
CA THR A 163 -21.97 9.30 8.29
C THR A 163 -20.71 9.72 9.04
N GLY A 164 -20.17 10.91 8.73
CA GLY A 164 -19.25 11.73 9.56
C GLY A 164 -17.91 11.13 10.04
N ALA A 165 -17.66 9.85 9.82
CA ALA A 165 -16.53 9.09 10.32
C ALA A 165 -16.21 7.96 9.33
N PRO A 166 -15.07 8.01 8.61
CA PRO A 166 -14.67 6.90 7.77
C PRO A 166 -14.42 5.67 8.66
N ARG A 167 -15.12 4.56 8.38
CA ARG A 167 -14.77 3.25 8.95
C ARG A 167 -13.79 2.55 7.99
N PRO A 168 -12.66 2.03 8.46
CA PRO A 168 -11.76 1.24 7.65
C PRO A 168 -12.51 -0.04 7.28
N ARG A 169 -12.50 -0.35 5.99
CA ARG A 169 -12.86 -1.68 5.50
C ARG A 169 -11.56 -2.36 5.15
N SER A 170 -11.34 -3.55 5.69
CA SER A 170 -10.27 -4.42 5.21
C SER A 170 -10.80 -5.19 4.00
N ALA A 171 -10.04 -5.21 2.91
CA ALA A 171 -10.25 -6.23 1.89
C ALA A 171 -9.39 -7.44 2.26
N PRO A 172 -9.98 -8.65 2.41
CA PRO A 172 -9.18 -9.86 2.38
C PRO A 172 -8.52 -9.98 1.01
N ARG A 173 -7.27 -10.46 0.95
CA ARG A 173 -6.46 -10.60 -0.29
C ARG A 173 -7.16 -11.38 -1.42
N ALA A 174 -8.21 -12.15 -1.12
CA ALA A 174 -8.99 -12.94 -2.07
C ALA A 174 -9.85 -12.13 -3.08
N GLY A 175 -9.80 -10.79 -3.05
CA GLY A 175 -10.60 -9.93 -3.92
C GLY A 175 -9.88 -9.31 -5.12
N TRP A 176 -8.57 -9.52 -5.31
CA TRP A 176 -7.87 -8.91 -6.45
C TRP A 176 -8.08 -9.74 -7.73
N PRO A 177 -8.77 -9.19 -8.75
CA PRO A 177 -8.98 -9.92 -10.00
C PRO A 177 -7.64 -10.01 -10.76
N PRO A 178 -7.37 -11.09 -11.52
CA PRO A 178 -6.23 -11.12 -12.43
C PRO A 178 -6.30 -9.93 -13.40
N PRO A 179 -5.16 -9.41 -13.88
CA PRO A 179 -5.13 -8.33 -14.87
C PRO A 179 -6.02 -8.70 -16.06
N GLY A 180 -7.05 -7.89 -16.33
CA GLY A 180 -8.05 -8.13 -17.38
C GLY A 180 -9.45 -8.52 -16.91
N THR A 181 -9.73 -8.59 -15.60
CA THR A 181 -11.10 -8.80 -15.09
C THR A 181 -11.68 -7.51 -14.49
N HIS A 182 -12.70 -6.96 -15.15
CA HIS A 182 -13.47 -5.83 -14.66
C HIS A 182 -14.45 -6.28 -13.57
N SER A 183 -14.28 -5.79 -12.34
CA SER A 183 -15.30 -5.89 -11.30
C SER A 183 -16.25 -4.70 -11.40
N SER A 184 -17.45 -4.93 -11.92
CA SER A 184 -18.57 -4.00 -11.77
C SER A 184 -19.05 -4.05 -10.31
N VAL A 185 -18.70 -3.03 -9.53
CA VAL A 185 -19.35 -2.78 -8.25
C VAL A 185 -20.70 -2.14 -8.53
N THR A 186 -21.76 -2.95 -8.54
CA THR A 186 -23.15 -2.48 -8.60
C THR A 186 -23.54 -1.79 -7.30
N SER A 187 -23.40 -0.48 -7.25
CA SER A 187 -24.21 0.37 -6.37
C SER A 187 -25.52 0.73 -7.07
N GLY A 188 -26.62 0.11 -6.64
CA GLY A 188 -27.96 0.70 -6.72
C GLY A 188 -28.51 1.09 -8.09
N CYS A 189 -28.25 0.34 -9.16
CA CYS A 189 -28.93 0.51 -10.44
C CYS A 189 -29.62 -0.80 -10.85
N ALA A 190 -30.95 -0.81 -10.85
CA ALA A 190 -31.73 -1.98 -11.25
C ALA A 190 -31.66 -2.13 -12.78
N ARG A 191 -30.75 -3.00 -13.23
CA ARG A 191 -30.40 -3.35 -14.62
C ARG A 191 -29.57 -2.30 -15.37
N THR A 192 -28.32 -2.68 -15.62
CA THR A 192 -27.45 -2.02 -16.59
C THR A 192 -26.88 -3.09 -17.51
N THR A 193 -27.24 -3.05 -18.79
CA THR A 193 -26.51 -3.74 -19.86
C THR A 193 -25.48 -2.73 -20.37
N CYS A 194 -24.20 -2.88 -20.03
CA CYS A 194 -23.13 -2.07 -20.67
C CYS A 194 -22.31 -2.96 -21.61
N THR A 195 -22.21 -2.53 -22.87
CA THR A 195 -21.20 -2.97 -23.85
C THR A 195 -20.17 -1.85 -24.02
N THR A 196 -19.00 -2.23 -24.51
CA THR A 196 -17.63 -1.72 -24.29
C THR A 196 -17.26 -0.23 -24.52
N SER A 197 -18.15 0.78 -24.52
CA SER A 197 -17.60 2.16 -24.57
C SER A 197 -18.36 3.36 -24.02
N VAL A 198 -19.65 3.35 -23.67
CA VAL A 198 -20.29 4.53 -23.03
C VAL A 198 -21.47 4.10 -22.16
N CYS A 199 -21.44 4.34 -20.85
CA CYS A 199 -22.64 4.18 -20.02
C CYS A 199 -23.40 5.52 -19.99
N ARG A 200 -24.55 5.60 -20.67
CA ARG A 200 -25.52 6.71 -20.50
C ARG A 200 -26.48 6.36 -19.36
N CYS A 201 -26.59 7.24 -18.38
CA CYS A 201 -27.59 7.15 -17.33
C CYS A 201 -28.84 7.92 -17.76
N SER A 202 -29.93 7.24 -18.11
CA SER A 202 -31.23 7.88 -18.30
C SER A 202 -32.00 7.86 -16.98
N THR A 203 -32.20 9.02 -16.37
CA THR A 203 -33.16 9.19 -15.28
C THR A 203 -34.58 9.03 -15.82
N ALA A 204 -35.28 7.96 -15.45
CA ALA A 204 -36.71 7.82 -15.70
C ALA A 204 -37.49 8.33 -14.49
N THR A 205 -38.15 9.47 -14.67
CA THR A 205 -39.15 10.02 -13.76
C THR A 205 -40.43 9.19 -13.82
N ARG A 206 -40.83 8.60 -12.69
CA ARG A 206 -42.14 8.72 -12.01
C ARG A 206 -42.26 7.70 -10.90
#